data_AF-A0A7V8WQA8-F1
#
_entry.id   AF-A0A7V8WQA8-F1
#
_cell.length_a   1.000
_cell.length_b   1.000
_cell.length_c   1.000
_cell.angle_alpha   90.00
_cell.angle_beta   90.00
_cell.angle_gamma   90.00
#
_symmetry.space_group_name_H-M   'P 1'
#
loop_
_entity.id
_entity.type
_entity.pdbx_description
1 polymer ?
#
loop_
_entity_poly.entity_id
_entity_poly.type
_entity_poly.pdbx_seq_one_letter_code
_entity_poly.pdbx_strand_id
1 'polypeptide(L)'
;MGTWGTAIFDDDVAMDARGTFDDALVEGLSVPAATQRVREEYAEILDDPDEGPVVRLALAGLQLEQGALQPGAQREALAVIDQGQGLDRWEEAGEESLAERKQVLEAFKARLRSAPVSPGD
;
A
#
# COMPACT_ATOMS: atom_id res chain seq x y z
N MET A 1 -6.16 4.78 -18.94
CA MET A 1 -6.73 4.50 -17.61
C MET A 1 -5.63 4.88 -16.63
N GLY A 2 -5.74 6.08 -16.05
CA GLY A 2 -4.59 6.80 -15.46
C GLY A 2 -3.87 6.00 -14.38
N THR A 3 -2.55 5.96 -14.48
CA THR A 3 -1.59 5.40 -13.53
C THR A 3 -1.60 6.22 -12.24
N TRP A 4 -2.61 6.02 -11.40
CA TRP A 4 -2.66 6.65 -10.06
C TRP A 4 -1.91 5.80 -9.01
N GLY A 5 -1.72 4.51 -9.28
CA GLY A 5 -0.94 3.61 -8.43
C GLY A 5 0.57 3.81 -8.51
N THR A 6 1.11 4.33 -9.61
CA THR A 6 2.58 4.45 -9.81
C THR A 6 3.26 5.28 -8.73
N ALA A 7 2.60 6.32 -8.22
CA ALA A 7 3.16 7.15 -7.15
C ALA A 7 3.13 6.45 -5.77
N ILE A 8 2.24 5.48 -5.55
CA ILE A 8 2.27 4.63 -4.34
C ILE A 8 3.46 3.68 -4.40
N PHE A 9 3.81 3.21 -5.59
CA PHE A 9 4.96 2.33 -5.85
C PHE A 9 6.23 3.10 -6.23
N ASP A 10 6.32 4.40 -5.93
CA ASP A 10 7.54 5.21 -6.12
C ASP A 10 8.50 4.99 -4.93
N ASP A 11 8.75 3.72 -4.64
CA ASP A 11 9.53 3.21 -3.52
C ASP A 11 9.98 1.78 -3.85
N ASP A 12 11.28 1.49 -3.70
CA ASP A 12 11.85 0.19 -4.04
C ASP A 12 11.20 -0.94 -3.21
N VAL A 13 10.92 -0.72 -1.92
CA VAL A 13 10.25 -1.69 -1.04
C VAL A 13 8.82 -1.95 -1.51
N ALA A 14 8.11 -0.91 -1.97
CA ALA A 14 6.76 -1.06 -2.52
C ALA A 14 6.78 -1.88 -3.82
N MET A 15 7.79 -1.67 -4.67
CA MET A 15 7.97 -2.41 -5.92
C MET A 15 8.33 -3.87 -5.68
N ASP A 16 9.20 -4.16 -4.72
CA ASP A 16 9.56 -5.52 -4.33
C ASP A 16 8.34 -6.26 -3.76
N ALA A 17 7.58 -5.62 -2.86
CA ALA A 17 6.34 -6.18 -2.31
C ALA A 17 5.30 -6.46 -3.40
N ARG A 18 5.22 -5.59 -4.42
CA ARG A 18 4.40 -5.84 -5.62
C ARG A 18 4.88 -7.06 -6.39
N GLY A 19 6.19 -7.23 -6.59
CA GLY A 19 6.76 -8.40 -7.22
C GLY A 19 6.32 -9.70 -6.53
N THR A 20 6.52 -9.80 -5.21
CA THR A 20 6.08 -10.95 -4.41
C THR A 20 4.57 -11.20 -4.54
N PHE A 21 3.76 -10.14 -4.53
CA PHE A 21 2.31 -10.25 -4.67
C PHE A 21 1.89 -10.74 -6.06
N ASP A 22 2.46 -10.17 -7.11
CA ASP A 22 2.15 -10.52 -8.50
C ASP A 22 2.61 -11.96 -8.80
N ASP A 23 3.78 -12.37 -8.30
CA ASP A 23 4.27 -13.76 -8.38
C ASP A 23 3.31 -14.74 -7.71
N ALA A 24 2.81 -14.42 -6.52
CA ALA A 24 1.79 -15.22 -5.84
C ALA A 24 0.50 -15.37 -6.66
N LEU A 25 0.04 -14.31 -7.33
CA LEU A 25 -1.11 -14.39 -8.22
C LEU A 25 -0.83 -15.26 -9.45
N VAL A 26 0.38 -15.18 -10.02
CA VAL A 26 0.83 -16.03 -11.13
C VAL A 26 0.89 -17.50 -10.71
N GLU A 27 1.27 -17.80 -9.46
CA GLU A 27 1.21 -19.14 -8.85
C GLU A 27 -0.23 -19.64 -8.63
N GLY A 28 -1.24 -18.79 -8.86
CA GLY A 28 -2.66 -19.12 -8.71
C GLY A 28 -3.22 -18.89 -7.30
N LEU A 29 -2.48 -18.18 -6.44
CA LEU A 29 -2.96 -17.82 -5.11
C LEU A 29 -4.06 -16.74 -5.20
N SER A 30 -4.95 -16.76 -4.21
CA SER A 30 -5.97 -15.72 -4.06
C SER A 30 -5.34 -14.42 -3.54
N VAL A 31 -6.01 -13.28 -3.75
CA VAL A 31 -5.57 -11.98 -3.19
C VAL A 31 -5.31 -12.04 -1.67
N PRO A 32 -6.15 -12.70 -0.84
CA PRO A 32 -5.82 -12.96 0.55
C PRO A 32 -4.54 -13.74 0.78
N ALA A 33 -4.30 -14.81 0.02
CA ALA A 33 -3.10 -15.62 0.17
C ALA A 33 -1.84 -14.89 -0.30
N ALA A 34 -1.92 -14.13 -1.40
CA ALA A 34 -0.84 -13.27 -1.86
C ALA A 34 -0.52 -12.16 -0.84
N THR A 35 -1.54 -11.57 -0.22
CA THR A 35 -1.35 -10.59 0.88
C THR A 35 -0.63 -11.22 2.06
N GLN A 36 -1.06 -12.41 2.47
CA GLN A 36 -0.44 -13.12 3.60
C GLN A 36 1.02 -13.46 3.30
N ARG A 37 1.32 -13.88 2.06
CA ARG A 37 2.68 -14.17 1.62
C ARG A 37 3.59 -12.94 1.73
N VAL A 38 3.15 -11.79 1.23
CA VAL A 38 3.90 -10.54 1.40
C VAL A 38 4.07 -10.20 2.88
N ARG A 39 3.04 -10.37 3.71
CA ARG A 39 3.17 -10.11 5.17
C ARG A 39 4.18 -11.01 5.86
N GLU A 40 4.30 -12.26 5.42
CA GLU A 40 5.27 -13.21 5.96
C GLU A 40 6.69 -12.89 5.48
N GLU A 41 6.89 -12.64 4.19
CA GLU A 41 8.21 -12.33 3.62
C GLU A 41 8.75 -10.96 4.08
N TYR A 42 7.87 -10.00 4.34
CA TYR A 42 8.22 -8.63 4.73
C TYR A 42 7.91 -8.37 6.22
N ALA A 43 7.82 -9.41 7.06
CA ALA A 43 7.45 -9.27 8.47
C ALA A 43 8.41 -8.33 9.23
N GLU A 44 9.71 -8.44 8.99
CA GLU A 44 10.72 -7.57 9.62
C GLU A 44 10.58 -6.10 9.16
N ILE A 45 10.28 -5.88 7.88
CA ILE A 45 10.05 -4.54 7.30
C ILE A 45 8.73 -3.95 7.82
N LEU A 46 7.69 -4.77 8.04
CA LEU A 46 6.40 -4.31 8.56
C LEU A 46 6.47 -3.77 10.00
N ASP A 47 7.48 -4.20 10.76
CA ASP A 47 7.79 -3.71 12.10
C ASP A 47 8.65 -2.45 12.09
N ASP A 48 9.24 -2.10 10.95
CA ASP A 48 10.01 -0.87 10.76
C ASP A 48 9.07 0.35 10.67
N PRO A 49 9.33 1.43 11.43
CA PRO A 49 8.47 2.62 11.45
C PRO A 49 8.50 3.43 10.14
N ASP A 50 9.57 3.32 9.36
CA ASP A 50 9.79 4.10 8.15
C ASP A 50 9.35 3.31 6.90
N GLU A 51 9.71 2.03 6.83
CA GLU A 51 9.41 1.15 5.68
C GLU A 51 8.09 0.38 5.83
N GLY A 52 7.69 0.03 7.05
CA GLY A 52 6.42 -0.66 7.30
C GLY A 52 5.18 0.07 6.75
N PRO A 53 5.07 1.41 6.87
CA PRO A 53 4.03 2.19 6.22
C PRO A 53 3.99 2.01 4.71
N VAL A 54 5.15 1.92 4.04
CA VAL A 54 5.25 1.73 2.59
C VAL A 54 4.63 0.41 2.17
N VAL A 55 4.98 -0.70 2.84
CA VAL A 55 4.43 -2.03 2.55
C VAL A 55 2.92 -2.08 2.75
N ARG A 56 2.40 -1.46 3.82
CA ARG A 56 0.95 -1.42 4.09
C ARG A 56 0.20 -0.65 3.00
N LEU A 57 0.74 0.48 2.53
CA LEU A 57 0.15 1.24 1.43
C LEU A 57 0.19 0.45 0.11
N ALA A 58 1.31 -0.20 -0.19
CA ALA A 58 1.48 -1.03 -1.38
C ALA A 58 0.46 -2.18 -1.41
N LEU A 59 0.32 -2.93 -0.30
CA LEU A 59 -0.66 -4.00 -0.18
C LEU A 59 -2.10 -3.52 -0.42
N ALA A 60 -2.51 -2.42 0.21
CA ALA A 60 -3.85 -1.88 -0.02
C ALA A 60 -4.05 -1.41 -1.46
N GLY A 61 -3.00 -0.87 -2.10
CA GLY A 61 -3.01 -0.47 -3.51
C GLY A 61 -3.21 -1.67 -4.43
N LEU A 62 -2.42 -2.74 -4.24
CA LEU A 62 -2.49 -3.98 -5.01
C LEU A 62 -3.87 -4.65 -4.87
N GLN A 63 -4.37 -4.79 -3.64
CA GLN A 63 -5.69 -5.38 -3.42
C GLN A 63 -6.81 -4.56 -4.05
N LEU A 64 -6.68 -3.23 -4.04
CA LEU A 64 -7.62 -2.32 -4.70
C LEU A 64 -7.55 -2.46 -6.23
N GLU A 65 -6.36 -2.61 -6.82
CA GLU A 65 -6.18 -2.90 -8.25
C GLU A 65 -6.85 -4.22 -8.65
N GLN A 66 -6.79 -5.24 -7.79
CA GLN A 66 -7.46 -6.53 -7.99
C GLN A 66 -8.96 -6.50 -7.69
N GLY A 67 -9.52 -5.39 -7.19
CA GLY A 67 -10.92 -5.29 -6.80
C GLY A 67 -11.32 -6.16 -5.61
N ALA A 68 -10.34 -6.58 -4.79
CA ALA A 68 -10.52 -7.49 -3.66
C ALA A 68 -9.93 -6.89 -2.37
N LEU A 69 -10.18 -5.60 -2.15
CA LEU A 69 -9.68 -4.87 -0.99
C LEU A 69 -10.22 -5.47 0.31
N GLN A 70 -9.30 -5.91 1.18
CA GLN A 70 -9.64 -6.48 2.46
C GLN A 70 -9.86 -5.39 3.53
N PRO A 71 -10.80 -5.60 4.47
CA PRO A 71 -11.03 -4.65 5.57
C PRO A 71 -9.80 -4.39 6.45
N GLY A 72 -8.91 -5.38 6.60
CA GLY A 72 -7.64 -5.22 7.33
C GLY A 72 -6.70 -4.24 6.65
N ALA A 73 -6.37 -4.52 5.38
CA ALA A 73 -5.49 -3.68 4.58
C ALA A 73 -6.03 -2.25 4.40
N GLN A 74 -7.34 -2.11 4.19
CA GLN A 74 -7.98 -0.79 4.13
C GLN A 74 -7.75 0.01 5.42
N ARG A 75 -8.03 -0.58 6.58
CA ARG A 75 -7.87 0.10 7.88
C ARG A 75 -6.43 0.49 8.14
N GLU A 76 -5.49 -0.40 7.86
CA GLU A 76 -4.05 -0.14 8.06
C GLU A 76 -3.54 0.97 7.15
N ALA A 77 -3.87 0.95 5.86
CA ALA A 77 -3.47 2.01 4.93
C ALA A 77 -4.10 3.36 5.30
N LEU A 78 -5.37 3.38 5.71
CA LEU A 78 -6.01 4.60 6.20
C LEU A 78 -5.32 5.13 7.47
N ALA A 79 -4.94 4.25 8.41
CA ALA A 79 -4.22 4.64 9.61
C ALA A 79 -2.85 5.25 9.29
N VAL A 80 -2.09 4.65 8.37
CA VAL A 80 -0.82 5.19 7.88
C VAL A 80 -1.00 6.62 7.35
N ILE A 81 -2.00 6.84 6.48
CA ILE A 81 -2.26 8.14 5.86
C ILE A 81 -2.72 9.16 6.91
N ASP A 82 -3.67 8.80 7.77
CA ASP A 82 -4.24 9.69 8.79
C ASP A 82 -3.21 10.09 9.86
N GLN A 83 -2.23 9.22 10.15
CA GLN A 83 -1.16 9.49 11.11
C GLN A 83 0.07 10.13 10.47
N GLY A 84 0.13 10.23 9.13
CA GLY A 84 1.27 10.79 8.42
C GLY A 84 2.55 9.95 8.53
N GLN A 85 2.43 8.62 8.67
CA GLN A 85 3.59 7.74 8.78
C GLN A 85 4.34 7.63 7.44
N GLY A 86 5.67 7.49 7.49
CA GLY A 86 6.52 7.36 6.30
C GLY A 86 6.63 8.65 5.47
N LEU A 87 6.39 9.81 6.09
CA LEU A 87 6.51 11.11 5.44
C LEU A 87 7.90 11.74 5.61
N ASP A 88 8.71 11.31 6.58
CA ASP A 88 9.98 11.96 6.95
C ASP A 88 10.90 12.18 5.75
N ARG A 89 11.10 11.15 4.90
CA ARG A 89 11.91 11.26 3.68
C ARG A 89 11.42 12.34 2.71
N TRP A 90 10.11 12.59 2.66
CA TRP A 90 9.49 13.57 1.78
C TRP A 90 9.59 14.97 2.39
N GLU A 91 9.58 15.08 3.72
CA GLU A 91 9.86 16.33 4.41
C GLU A 91 11.32 16.77 4.19
N GLU A 92 12.25 15.81 4.26
CA GLU A 92 13.68 16.04 4.00
C GLU A 92 13.96 16.43 2.53
N ALA A 93 13.22 15.84 1.58
CA ALA A 93 13.33 16.17 0.16
C ALA A 93 12.83 17.59 -0.18
N GLY A 94 11.98 18.18 0.68
CA GLY A 94 11.51 19.57 0.58
C GLY A 94 10.00 19.72 0.54
N GLU A 95 9.54 20.95 0.76
CA GLU A 95 8.10 21.28 0.89
C GLU A 95 7.27 20.87 -0.34
N GLU A 96 7.83 21.01 -1.55
CA GLU A 96 7.17 20.62 -2.80
C GLU A 96 6.94 19.11 -2.85
N SER A 97 7.99 18.30 -2.62
CA SER A 97 7.90 16.83 -2.60
C SER A 97 6.94 16.32 -1.52
N LEU A 98 6.96 16.93 -0.33
CA LEU A 98 6.00 16.62 0.73
C LEU A 98 4.55 16.93 0.33
N ALA A 99 4.33 18.09 -0.30
CA ALA A 99 3.00 18.50 -0.74
C ALA A 99 2.46 17.56 -1.83
N GLU A 100 3.30 17.17 -2.79
CA GLU A 100 2.96 16.19 -3.83
C GLU A 100 2.62 14.84 -3.21
N ARG A 101 3.45 14.34 -2.28
CA ARG A 101 3.18 13.07 -1.58
C ARG A 101 1.85 13.09 -0.85
N LYS A 102 1.55 14.17 -0.12
CA LYS A 102 0.27 14.33 0.59
C LYS A 102 -0.93 14.33 -0.36
N GLN A 103 -0.81 14.95 -1.55
CA GLN A 103 -1.88 14.91 -2.56
C GLN A 103 -2.13 13.49 -3.08
N VAL A 104 -1.06 12.73 -3.34
CA VAL A 104 -1.16 11.32 -3.74
C VAL A 104 -1.86 10.49 -2.66
N LEU A 105 -1.46 10.65 -1.39
CA LEU A 105 -2.05 9.91 -0.27
C LEU A 105 -3.52 10.27 -0.04
N GLU A 106 -3.91 11.54 -0.15
CA GLU A 106 -5.32 11.94 -0.01
C GLU A 106 -6.19 11.42 -1.16
N ALA A 107 -5.66 11.40 -2.39
CA ALA A 107 -6.35 10.77 -3.51
C ALA A 107 -6.52 9.26 -3.29
N PHE A 108 -5.47 8.58 -2.82
CA PHE A 108 -5.50 7.16 -2.50
C PHE A 108 -6.49 6.84 -1.38
N LYS A 109 -6.50 7.62 -0.30
CA LYS A 109 -7.44 7.54 0.82
C LYS A 109 -8.90 7.64 0.37
N ALA A 110 -9.22 8.57 -0.54
CA ALA A 110 -10.57 8.69 -1.08
C ALA A 110 -11.00 7.43 -1.85
N ARG A 111 -10.06 6.78 -2.56
CA ARG A 111 -10.30 5.50 -3.25
C ARG A 111 -10.53 4.37 -2.26
N LEU A 112 -9.68 4.24 -1.26
CA LEU A 112 -9.85 3.25 -0.20
C LEU A 112 -11.23 3.36 0.44
N ARG A 113 -11.70 4.57 0.75
CA ARG A 113 -13.02 4.80 1.36
C ARG A 113 -14.22 4.56 0.44
N SER A 114 -14.04 4.65 -0.88
CA SER A 114 -15.11 4.43 -1.86
C SER A 114 -15.14 3.00 -2.41
N ALA A 115 -14.09 2.22 -2.22
CA ALA A 115 -14.02 0.85 -2.66
C ALA A 115 -14.93 -0.06 -1.82
N PRO A 116 -15.67 -1.00 -2.46
CA PRO A 116 -16.34 -2.06 -1.72
C PRO A 116 -15.28 -2.95 -1.08
N VAL A 117 -15.34 -3.09 0.25
CA VAL A 117 -14.49 -4.05 0.96
C VAL A 117 -15.07 -5.44 0.84
N SER A 118 -14.21 -6.43 0.57
CA SER A 118 -14.63 -7.83 0.54
C SER A 118 -15.20 -8.22 1.91
N PRO A 119 -16.35 -8.93 1.98
CA PRO A 119 -16.80 -9.53 3.23
C PRO A 119 -15.67 -10.46 3.69
N GLY A 120 -15.15 -10.23 4.90
CA GLY A 120 -14.08 -11.06 5.44
C GLY A 120 -14.54 -12.52 5.50
N ASP A 121 -13.71 -13.42 4.99
CA ASP A 121 -13.83 -14.87 5.20
C ASP A 121 -13.68 -15.23 6.69
#